data_AF-A0A495D2H8-F1
#
_entry.id   AF-A0A495D2H8-F1
#
_cell.length_a   1.000
_cell.length_b   1.000
_cell.length_c   1.000
_cell.angle_alpha   90.00
_cell.angle_beta   90.00
_cell.angle_gamma   90.00
#
_symmetry.space_group_name_H-M   'P 1'
#
loop_
_entity.id
_entity.type
_entity.pdbx_description
1 polymer ?
#
loop_
_entity_poly.entity_id
_entity_poly.type
_entity_poly.pdbx_seq_one_letter_code
_entity_poly.pdbx_strand_id
1 'polypeptide(L)'
;MVEVWTPPISDAAVKAATGRNWPEWRAELDGWAGEMDHRALARTLRDKHGLSFWWAQMVSGTWEMLTGRRDPHERAAGDGKYQASGSKTIATDPASVEAAFDLPDFAEWGPDGVFSRTSGTPGKSINGHWSEGGRLSVWLATKAGATGPKAQISLSHENLETAEDCEHWKTEWRGALVRLKARLES
;
A
#
# COMPACT_ATOMS: atom_id res chain seq x y z
N MET A 1 -24.87 2.30 -4.25
CA MET A 1 -24.43 2.92 -2.99
C MET A 1 -22.94 3.11 -3.13
N VAL A 2 -22.45 4.35 -3.20
CA VAL A 2 -21.00 4.61 -3.20
C VAL A 2 -20.48 4.25 -1.82
N GLU A 3 -19.58 3.27 -1.77
CA GLU A 3 -18.92 2.84 -0.55
C GLU A 3 -18.20 4.05 0.06
N VAL A 4 -18.54 4.41 1.31
CA VAL A 4 -17.92 5.56 1.98
C VAL A 4 -16.51 5.14 2.36
N TRP A 5 -15.54 5.49 1.53
CA TRP A 5 -14.14 5.25 1.84
C TRP A 5 -13.79 5.88 3.19
N THR A 6 -13.23 5.06 4.08
CA THR A 6 -12.85 5.47 5.43
C THR A 6 -11.33 5.65 5.48
N PRO A 7 -10.83 6.81 5.98
CA PRO A 7 -9.40 7.02 6.13
C PRO A 7 -8.73 5.93 7.00
N PRO A 8 -7.52 5.47 6.63
CA PRO A 8 -6.84 4.38 7.33
C PRO A 8 -6.30 4.78 8.72
N ILE A 9 -6.13 6.07 8.98
CA ILE A 9 -5.74 6.60 10.29
C ILE A 9 -7.00 7.02 11.03
N SER A 10 -7.15 6.65 12.31
CA SER A 10 -8.33 7.00 13.10
C SER A 10 -8.40 8.49 13.44
N ASP A 11 -9.61 9.03 13.60
CA ASP A 11 -9.84 10.43 14.02
C ASP A 11 -9.06 10.81 15.29
N ALA A 12 -8.99 9.89 16.26
CA ALA A 12 -8.26 10.10 17.50
C ALA A 12 -6.76 10.29 17.26
N ALA A 13 -6.15 9.49 16.38
CA ALA A 13 -4.73 9.59 16.06
C ALA A 13 -4.40 10.88 15.30
N VAL A 14 -5.27 11.31 14.38
CA VAL A 14 -5.08 12.56 13.63
C VAL A 14 -5.22 13.76 14.54
N LYS A 15 -6.22 13.76 15.42
CA LYS A 15 -6.44 14.84 16.40
C LYS A 15 -5.26 14.98 17.36
N ALA A 16 -4.72 13.87 17.85
CA ALA A 16 -3.55 13.89 18.72
C ALA A 16 -2.32 14.52 18.05
N ALA A 17 -2.17 14.35 16.74
CA ALA A 17 -0.97 14.77 16.03
C ALA A 17 -1.09 16.12 15.32
N THR A 18 -2.30 16.52 14.93
CA THR A 18 -2.55 17.72 14.11
C THR A 18 -3.51 18.72 14.77
N GLY A 19 -4.09 18.36 15.92
CA GLY A 19 -5.07 19.17 16.65
C GLY A 19 -6.51 19.07 16.12
N ARG A 20 -6.75 18.37 15.00
CA ARG A 20 -8.06 18.22 14.35
C ARG A 20 -8.33 16.78 13.91
N ASN A 21 -9.59 16.35 13.95
CA ASN A 21 -10.04 15.06 13.39
C ASN A 21 -10.36 15.18 11.87
N TRP A 22 -10.75 14.09 11.20
CA TRP A 22 -11.01 14.14 9.76
C TRP A 22 -12.20 15.03 9.37
N PRO A 23 -13.36 14.98 10.05
CA PRO A 23 -14.45 15.92 9.77
C PRO A 23 -14.03 17.39 9.90
N GLU A 24 -13.25 17.73 10.94
CA GLU A 24 -12.73 19.09 11.18
C GLU A 24 -11.75 19.52 10.08
N TRP A 25 -10.84 18.63 9.66
CA TRP A 25 -9.94 18.90 8.55
C TRP A 25 -10.67 19.10 7.23
N ARG A 26 -11.67 18.25 6.94
CA ARG A 26 -12.49 18.38 5.75
C ARG A 26 -13.20 19.74 5.72
N ALA A 27 -13.86 20.11 6.80
CA ALA A 27 -14.58 21.38 6.89
C ALA A 27 -13.64 22.60 6.72
N GLU A 28 -12.43 22.55 7.29
CA GLU A 28 -11.42 23.59 7.07
C GLU A 28 -11.01 23.67 5.60
N LEU A 29 -10.67 22.53 4.99
CA LEU A 29 -10.11 22.45 3.64
C LEU A 29 -11.17 22.79 2.57
N ASP A 30 -12.41 22.36 2.75
CA ASP A 30 -13.53 22.71 1.85
C ASP A 30 -13.73 24.24 1.74
N GLY A 31 -13.30 25.00 2.75
CA GLY A 31 -13.41 26.46 2.77
C GLY A 31 -12.37 27.20 1.91
N TRP A 32 -11.26 26.58 1.52
CA TRP A 32 -10.19 27.30 0.80
C TRP A 32 -9.30 26.45 -0.12
N ALA A 33 -9.26 25.13 0.04
CA ALA A 33 -8.39 24.26 -0.75
C ALA A 33 -8.79 24.27 -2.24
N GLY A 34 -10.06 24.56 -2.57
CA GLY A 34 -10.51 24.92 -3.92
C GLY A 34 -9.91 24.01 -5.00
N GLU A 35 -9.39 24.56 -6.09
CA GLU A 35 -8.70 23.83 -7.18
C GLU A 35 -7.19 23.65 -6.96
N MET A 36 -6.68 23.76 -5.73
CA MET A 36 -5.24 23.64 -5.47
C MET A 36 -4.74 22.24 -5.82
N ASP A 37 -3.59 22.17 -6.48
CA ASP A 37 -2.88 20.90 -6.67
C ASP A 37 -2.35 20.37 -5.32
N HIS A 38 -2.09 19.06 -5.27
CA HIS A 38 -1.61 18.37 -4.07
C HIS A 38 -0.40 19.05 -3.41
N ARG A 39 0.55 19.53 -4.22
CA ARG A 39 1.80 20.14 -3.74
C ARG A 39 1.53 21.50 -3.11
N ALA A 40 0.70 22.32 -3.75
CA ALA A 40 0.28 23.61 -3.23
C ALA A 40 -0.53 23.45 -1.94
N LEU A 41 -1.41 22.46 -1.89
CA LEU A 41 -2.20 22.14 -0.70
C LEU A 41 -1.32 21.73 0.49
N ALA A 42 -0.42 20.76 0.27
CA ALA A 42 0.47 20.28 1.32
C ALA A 42 1.41 21.40 1.81
N ARG A 43 1.91 22.26 0.91
CA ARG A 43 2.71 23.43 1.31
C ARG A 43 1.89 24.37 2.19
N THR A 44 0.67 24.70 1.79
CA THR A 44 -0.20 25.63 2.54
C THR A 44 -0.57 25.08 3.92
N LEU A 45 -0.79 23.78 4.04
CA LEU A 45 -1.03 23.13 5.33
C LEU A 45 0.18 23.23 6.28
N ARG A 46 1.39 23.17 5.75
CA ARG A 46 2.61 23.40 6.56
C ARG A 46 2.71 24.86 6.98
N ASP A 47 2.52 25.78 6.04
CA ASP A 47 2.75 27.21 6.26
C ASP A 47 1.67 27.83 7.17
N LYS A 48 0.40 27.49 6.94
CA LYS A 48 -0.76 28.06 7.67
C LYS A 48 -1.07 27.32 8.97
N HIS A 49 -0.87 26.00 9.00
CA HIS A 49 -1.27 25.16 10.15
C HIS A 49 -0.09 24.51 10.88
N GLY A 50 1.15 24.80 10.49
CA GLY A 50 2.34 24.28 11.17
C GLY A 50 2.50 22.76 11.11
N LEU A 51 1.82 22.10 10.18
CA LEU A 51 1.89 20.64 10.08
C LEU A 51 3.31 20.20 9.70
N SER A 52 3.74 19.07 10.27
CA SER A 52 4.93 18.39 9.78
C SER A 52 4.78 18.03 8.30
N PHE A 53 5.89 17.86 7.59
CA PHE A 53 5.88 17.47 6.18
C PHE A 53 5.02 16.23 5.91
N TRP A 54 5.16 15.21 6.76
CA TRP A 54 4.39 13.97 6.63
C TRP A 54 2.88 14.18 6.87
N TRP A 55 2.52 14.88 7.95
CA TRP A 55 1.10 15.15 8.25
C TRP A 55 0.42 16.02 7.20
N ALA A 56 1.15 16.98 6.61
CA ALA A 56 0.61 17.78 5.52
C ALA A 56 0.26 16.93 4.29
N GLN A 57 1.13 15.97 3.92
CA GLN A 57 0.85 15.02 2.84
C GLN A 57 -0.37 14.13 3.16
N MET A 58 -0.44 13.62 4.38
CA MET A 58 -1.56 12.76 4.82
C MET A 58 -2.90 13.50 4.79
N VAL A 59 -2.93 14.73 5.31
CA VAL A 59 -4.15 15.55 5.35
C VAL A 59 -4.57 15.96 3.93
N SER A 60 -3.62 16.36 3.07
CA SER A 60 -3.91 16.65 1.66
C SER A 60 -4.51 15.45 0.93
N GLY A 61 -3.84 14.29 0.97
CA GLY A 61 -4.29 13.09 0.26
C GLY A 61 -5.64 12.58 0.77
N THR A 62 -5.86 12.62 2.09
CA THR A 62 -7.14 12.20 2.68
C THR A 62 -8.28 13.12 2.27
N TRP A 63 -8.06 14.44 2.22
CA TRP A 63 -9.06 15.39 1.73
C TRP A 63 -9.37 15.21 0.24
N GLU A 64 -8.36 14.98 -0.60
CA GLU A 64 -8.55 14.69 -2.03
C GLU A 64 -9.40 13.43 -2.24
N MET A 65 -9.18 12.38 -1.44
CA MET A 65 -9.99 11.15 -1.48
C MET A 65 -11.43 11.39 -0.98
N LEU A 66 -11.60 12.11 0.12
CA LEU A 66 -12.93 12.44 0.67
C LEU A 66 -13.78 13.35 -0.24
N THR A 67 -13.13 14.14 -1.09
CA THR A 67 -13.79 15.01 -2.08
C THR A 67 -13.96 14.34 -3.44
N GLY A 68 -13.54 13.08 -3.59
CA GLY A 68 -13.64 12.32 -4.84
C GLY A 68 -12.70 12.82 -5.95
N ARG A 69 -11.72 13.66 -5.61
CA ARG A 69 -10.73 14.21 -6.55
C ARG A 69 -9.61 13.24 -6.87
N ARG A 70 -9.45 12.23 -6.02
CA ARG A 70 -8.47 11.18 -6.14
C ARG A 70 -9.15 9.87 -5.82
N ASP A 71 -9.00 8.88 -6.66
CA ASP A 71 -9.43 7.53 -6.32
C ASP A 71 -8.52 7.00 -5.18
N PRO A 72 -9.05 6.47 -4.08
CA PRO A 72 -8.26 5.90 -2.99
C PRO A 72 -7.22 4.86 -3.43
N HIS A 73 -7.43 4.26 -4.59
CA HIS A 73 -6.58 3.22 -5.17
C HIS A 73 -5.53 3.78 -6.14
N GLU A 74 -5.65 5.04 -6.56
CA GLU A 74 -4.71 5.71 -7.47
C GLU A 74 -3.42 6.07 -6.72
N ARG A 75 -2.26 5.79 -7.35
CA ARG A 75 -0.96 6.12 -6.74
C ARG A 75 -0.84 7.61 -6.42
N ALA A 76 -0.05 7.92 -5.39
CA ALA A 76 0.35 9.27 -4.98
C ALA A 76 0.97 10.11 -6.13
N ALA A 77 1.44 9.47 -7.21
CA ALA A 77 2.12 10.11 -8.34
C ALA A 77 1.19 10.76 -9.39
N GLY A 78 -0.13 10.52 -9.37
CA GLY A 78 -1.07 11.16 -10.31
C GLY A 78 -0.85 10.77 -11.78
N ASP A 79 -0.28 9.59 -12.02
CA ASP A 79 -0.04 9.02 -13.34
C ASP A 79 -1.22 8.17 -13.86
N GLY A 80 -2.37 8.19 -13.16
CA GLY A 80 -3.56 7.41 -13.50
C GLY A 80 -3.41 5.91 -13.24
N LYS A 81 -2.34 5.48 -12.56
CA LYS A 81 -2.07 4.07 -12.31
C LYS A 81 -2.37 3.65 -10.87
N TYR A 82 -3.00 2.50 -10.77
CA TYR A 82 -3.43 1.90 -9.52
C TYR A 82 -2.38 0.91 -9.00
N GLN A 83 -2.40 0.66 -7.70
CA GLN A 83 -1.51 -0.31 -7.08
C GLN A 83 -2.18 -1.06 -5.92
N ALA A 84 -2.27 -2.38 -6.04
CA ALA A 84 -2.65 -3.24 -4.93
C ALA A 84 -1.40 -3.59 -4.09
N SER A 85 -1.54 -3.57 -2.76
CA SER A 85 -0.42 -3.89 -1.86
C SER A 85 -0.86 -4.79 -0.71
N GLY A 86 0.03 -5.70 -0.34
CA GLY A 86 -0.13 -6.62 0.78
C GLY A 86 1.17 -6.78 1.56
N SER A 87 1.09 -7.02 2.86
CA SER A 87 2.27 -7.35 3.65
C SER A 87 1.96 -8.41 4.71
N LYS A 88 2.98 -9.20 5.05
CA LYS A 88 2.88 -10.23 6.09
C LYS A 88 4.23 -10.42 6.77
N THR A 89 4.21 -10.87 8.01
CA THR A 89 5.42 -11.35 8.73
C THR A 89 5.31 -12.85 8.94
N ILE A 90 6.36 -13.56 8.54
CA ILE A 90 6.45 -15.02 8.50
C ILE A 90 7.66 -15.43 9.36
N ALA A 91 7.50 -16.46 10.19
CA ALA A 91 8.50 -16.98 11.12
C ALA A 91 9.52 -17.89 10.41
N THR A 92 10.14 -17.36 9.36
CA THR A 92 11.16 -18.00 8.55
C THR A 92 12.21 -16.98 8.13
N ASP A 93 13.29 -17.43 7.48
CA ASP A 93 14.31 -16.56 6.92
C ASP A 93 13.86 -15.95 5.56
N PRO A 94 14.43 -14.80 5.14
CA PRO A 94 14.06 -14.17 3.88
C PRO A 94 14.34 -15.03 2.63
N ALA A 95 15.34 -15.92 2.66
CA ALA A 95 15.65 -16.74 1.49
C ALA A 95 14.58 -17.81 1.26
N SER A 96 14.00 -18.36 2.34
CA SER A 96 12.82 -19.24 2.26
C SER A 96 11.61 -18.54 1.63
N VAL A 97 11.37 -17.27 1.96
CA VAL A 97 10.32 -16.47 1.31
C VAL A 97 10.66 -16.20 -0.16
N GLU A 98 11.92 -15.93 -0.47
CA GLU A 98 12.37 -15.69 -1.85
C GLU A 98 12.25 -16.91 -2.75
N ALA A 99 12.59 -18.10 -2.24
CA ALA A 99 12.46 -19.36 -2.97
C ALA A 99 11.00 -19.66 -3.34
N ALA A 100 10.04 -19.24 -2.51
CA ALA A 100 8.62 -19.46 -2.77
C ALA A 100 8.08 -18.69 -4.00
N PHE A 101 8.84 -17.77 -4.58
CA PHE A 101 8.46 -17.08 -5.83
C PHE A 101 8.82 -17.84 -7.10
N ASP A 102 9.55 -18.94 -6.99
CA ASP A 102 9.90 -19.76 -8.13
C ASP A 102 8.84 -20.86 -8.30
N LEU A 103 8.49 -21.18 -9.55
CA LEU A 103 7.54 -22.27 -9.83
C LEU A 103 8.22 -23.63 -9.58
N PRO A 104 7.51 -24.62 -8.99
CA PRO A 104 6.06 -24.69 -8.78
C PRO A 104 5.54 -23.99 -7.51
N ASP A 105 6.40 -23.62 -6.57
CA ASP A 105 5.98 -23.10 -5.25
C ASP A 105 5.06 -21.89 -5.36
N PHE A 106 5.35 -20.96 -6.27
CA PHE A 106 4.50 -19.79 -6.47
C PHE A 106 3.04 -20.15 -6.81
N ALA A 107 2.81 -21.19 -7.62
CA ALA A 107 1.46 -21.61 -8.00
C ALA A 107 0.67 -22.22 -6.83
N GLU A 108 1.34 -22.65 -5.75
CA GLU A 108 0.67 -23.28 -4.61
C GLU A 108 0.14 -22.27 -3.59
N TRP A 109 0.62 -21.02 -3.61
CA TRP A 109 0.16 -19.98 -2.68
C TRP A 109 -0.30 -18.70 -3.37
N GLY A 110 0.26 -18.37 -4.53
CA GLY A 110 -0.13 -17.20 -5.33
C GLY A 110 -1.56 -17.28 -5.86
N PRO A 111 -2.11 -16.19 -6.39
CA PRO A 111 -3.28 -16.23 -7.26
C PRO A 111 -2.96 -16.96 -8.58
N ASP A 112 -4.00 -17.35 -9.32
CA ASP A 112 -3.83 -17.95 -10.65
C ASP A 112 -3.13 -16.96 -11.60
N GLY A 113 -2.03 -17.43 -12.20
CA GLY A 113 -1.22 -16.65 -13.14
C GLY A 113 0.26 -17.03 -13.10
N VAL A 114 1.06 -16.40 -13.96
CA VAL A 114 2.49 -16.67 -14.10
C VAL A 114 3.31 -15.46 -13.68
N PHE A 115 4.15 -15.66 -12.67
CA PHE A 115 5.14 -14.68 -12.24
C PHE A 115 6.47 -14.92 -12.94
N SER A 116 6.95 -13.91 -13.66
CA SER A 116 8.23 -13.95 -14.36
C SER A 116 9.21 -12.98 -13.71
N ARG A 117 10.12 -13.49 -12.88
CA ARG A 117 11.17 -12.71 -12.21
C ARG A 117 12.06 -12.01 -13.25
N THR A 118 12.22 -10.69 -13.13
CA THR A 118 13.05 -9.88 -14.03
C THR A 118 14.25 -9.23 -13.33
N SER A 119 14.11 -8.88 -12.05
CA SER A 119 15.16 -8.19 -11.29
C SER A 119 14.97 -8.39 -9.79
N GLY A 120 16.00 -8.15 -9.00
CA GLY A 120 15.92 -8.29 -7.55
C GLY A 120 17.29 -8.20 -6.90
N THR A 121 17.31 -8.11 -5.58
CA THR A 121 18.52 -8.28 -4.78
C THR A 121 18.26 -9.47 -3.84
N PRO A 122 19.11 -10.52 -3.88
CA PRO A 122 18.93 -11.70 -3.04
C PRO A 122 18.69 -11.34 -1.57
N GLY A 123 17.67 -11.94 -0.96
CA GLY A 123 17.24 -11.73 0.42
C GLY A 123 16.60 -10.36 0.70
N LYS A 124 16.42 -9.50 -0.30
CA LYS A 124 15.95 -8.11 -0.12
C LYS A 124 14.81 -7.71 -1.06
N SER A 125 14.84 -8.12 -2.33
CA SER A 125 13.78 -7.75 -3.26
C SER A 125 13.66 -8.73 -4.42
N ILE A 126 12.43 -8.89 -4.91
CA ILE A 126 12.07 -9.74 -6.04
C ILE A 126 11.08 -8.95 -6.87
N ASN A 127 11.37 -8.75 -8.14
CA ASN A 127 10.50 -8.00 -9.03
C ASN A 127 10.35 -8.73 -10.34
N GLY A 128 9.19 -8.60 -10.96
CA GLY A 128 8.89 -9.34 -12.17
C GLY A 128 7.57 -8.95 -12.81
N HIS A 129 7.35 -9.48 -14.01
CA HIS A 129 6.09 -9.35 -14.72
C HIS A 129 5.06 -10.33 -14.15
N TRP A 130 3.79 -9.94 -14.17
CA TRP A 130 2.66 -10.78 -13.80
C TRP A 130 1.75 -10.99 -15.01
N SER A 131 1.36 -12.24 -15.29
CA SER A 131 0.57 -12.56 -16.49
C SER A 131 -0.77 -11.82 -16.55
N GLU A 132 -1.39 -11.55 -15.40
CA GLU A 132 -2.67 -10.83 -15.30
C GLU A 132 -2.50 -9.30 -15.36
N GLY A 133 -1.36 -8.85 -15.90
CA GLY A 133 -1.07 -7.45 -16.14
C GLY A 133 -0.22 -6.79 -15.06
N GLY A 134 0.46 -5.72 -15.47
CA GLY A 134 1.30 -4.90 -14.60
C GLY A 134 2.60 -5.59 -14.16
N ARG A 135 3.07 -5.22 -12.97
CA ARG A 135 4.35 -5.70 -12.41
C ARG A 135 4.19 -6.02 -10.93
N LEU A 136 4.83 -7.09 -10.45
CA LEU A 136 5.03 -7.30 -9.03
C LEU A 136 6.39 -6.75 -8.58
N SER A 137 6.33 -6.04 -7.47
CA SER A 137 7.47 -5.51 -6.73
C SER A 137 7.38 -6.04 -5.31
N VAL A 138 8.38 -6.81 -4.90
CA VAL A 138 8.40 -7.47 -3.59
C VAL A 138 9.62 -7.02 -2.85
N TRP A 139 9.42 -6.65 -1.59
CA TRP A 139 10.48 -6.29 -0.67
C TRP A 139 10.47 -7.22 0.54
N LEU A 140 11.66 -7.66 0.93
CA LEU A 140 11.91 -8.56 2.04
C LEU A 140 12.77 -7.85 3.08
N ALA A 141 12.39 -8.01 4.35
CA ALA A 141 13.18 -7.54 5.48
C ALA A 141 13.28 -8.60 6.56
N THR A 142 14.48 -8.78 7.08
CA THR A 142 14.71 -9.59 8.27
C THR A 142 14.29 -8.82 9.52
N LYS A 143 13.54 -9.47 10.39
CA LYS A 143 13.20 -9.03 11.74
C LYS A 143 13.73 -10.03 12.75
N ALA A 144 14.15 -9.53 13.91
CA ALA A 144 14.41 -10.38 15.06
C ALA A 144 13.08 -10.93 15.59
N GLY A 145 13.01 -12.24 15.80
CA GLY A 145 11.91 -12.92 16.48
C GLY A 145 12.38 -13.57 17.78
N ALA A 146 11.45 -13.81 18.70
CA ALA A 146 11.75 -14.41 20.00
C ALA A 146 12.32 -15.84 19.90
N THR A 147 11.97 -16.57 18.83
CA THR A 147 12.33 -17.99 18.63
C THR A 147 13.19 -18.21 17.39
N GLY A 148 13.64 -17.15 16.70
CA GLY A 148 14.36 -17.24 15.42
C GLY A 148 14.13 -16.01 14.54
N PRO A 149 14.80 -15.90 13.38
CA PRO A 149 14.56 -14.83 12.42
C PRO A 149 13.13 -14.88 11.89
N LYS A 150 12.56 -13.71 11.61
CA LYS A 150 11.29 -13.55 10.90
C LYS A 150 11.53 -12.77 9.62
N ALA A 151 10.85 -13.12 8.55
CA ALA A 151 10.84 -12.37 7.31
C ALA A 151 9.56 -11.53 7.24
N GLN A 152 9.70 -10.22 7.07
CA GLN A 152 8.60 -9.37 6.61
C GLN A 152 8.64 -9.30 5.09
N ILE A 153 7.53 -9.70 4.47
CA ILE A 153 7.27 -9.53 3.05
C ILE A 153 6.32 -8.35 2.84
N SER A 154 6.67 -7.48 1.88
CA SER A 154 5.81 -6.41 1.37
C SER A 154 5.70 -6.57 -0.14
N LEU A 155 4.51 -6.91 -0.62
CA LEU A 155 4.20 -7.14 -2.03
C LEU A 155 3.39 -5.97 -2.59
N SER A 156 3.72 -5.59 -3.80
CA SER A 156 3.17 -4.45 -4.53
C SER A 156 2.88 -4.86 -5.97
N HIS A 157 1.61 -4.86 -6.36
CA HIS A 157 1.16 -5.09 -7.73
C HIS A 157 0.87 -3.74 -8.39
N GLU A 158 1.79 -3.33 -9.24
CA GLU A 158 1.87 -2.00 -9.81
C GLU A 158 1.39 -1.96 -11.27
N ASN A 159 1.06 -0.76 -11.74
CA ASN A 159 0.54 -0.50 -13.08
C ASN A 159 -0.83 -1.17 -13.34
N LEU A 160 -1.69 -1.20 -12.33
CA LEU A 160 -3.10 -1.57 -12.52
C LEU A 160 -3.84 -0.43 -13.22
N GLU A 161 -4.76 -0.77 -14.12
CA GLU A 161 -5.47 0.20 -14.95
C GLU A 161 -6.72 0.77 -14.26
N THR A 162 -7.32 0.02 -13.33
CA THR A 162 -8.57 0.41 -12.67
C THR A 162 -8.54 0.25 -11.15
N ALA A 163 -9.42 0.97 -10.47
CA ALA A 163 -9.66 0.84 -9.04
C ALA A 163 -10.31 -0.50 -8.67
N GLU A 164 -11.17 -1.04 -9.54
CA GLU A 164 -11.81 -2.34 -9.36
C GLU A 164 -10.76 -3.46 -9.36
N ASP A 165 -9.81 -3.42 -10.31
CA ASP A 165 -8.68 -4.35 -10.33
C ASP A 165 -7.83 -4.22 -9.07
N CYS A 166 -7.62 -2.99 -8.57
CA CYS A 166 -6.88 -2.78 -7.34
C CYS A 166 -7.53 -3.46 -6.13
N GLU A 167 -8.83 -3.30 -5.92
CA GLU A 167 -9.50 -3.94 -4.77
C GLU A 167 -9.61 -5.46 -4.92
N HIS A 168 -9.83 -5.94 -6.15
CA HIS A 168 -9.75 -7.36 -6.48
C HIS A 168 -8.38 -7.94 -6.11
N TRP A 169 -7.30 -7.39 -6.68
CA TRP A 169 -5.94 -7.89 -6.46
C TRP A 169 -5.47 -7.72 -5.03
N LYS A 170 -5.87 -6.65 -4.33
CA LYS A 170 -5.55 -6.46 -2.92
C LYS A 170 -6.16 -7.55 -2.05
N THR A 171 -7.36 -8.01 -2.37
CA THR A 171 -8.01 -9.13 -1.69
C THR A 171 -7.27 -10.43 -1.97
N GLU A 172 -7.01 -10.72 -3.26
CA GLU A 172 -6.29 -11.92 -3.69
C GLU A 172 -4.88 -12.03 -3.09
N TRP A 173 -4.08 -10.95 -3.16
CA TRP A 173 -2.73 -10.93 -2.62
C TRP A 173 -2.70 -11.08 -1.10
N ARG A 174 -3.67 -10.53 -0.37
CA ARG A 174 -3.77 -10.74 1.08
C ARG A 174 -4.08 -12.20 1.41
N GLY A 175 -4.99 -12.83 0.66
CA GLY A 175 -5.27 -14.26 0.77
C GLY A 175 -4.04 -15.11 0.47
N ALA A 176 -3.33 -14.79 -0.62
CA ALA A 176 -2.10 -15.46 -1.03
C ALA A 176 -1.00 -15.38 0.04
N LEU A 177 -0.77 -14.20 0.62
CA LEU A 177 0.22 -14.03 1.70
C LEU A 177 -0.15 -14.79 2.99
N VAL A 178 -1.44 -15.05 3.23
CA VAL A 178 -1.87 -15.92 4.33
C VAL A 178 -1.53 -17.39 4.02
N ARG A 179 -1.79 -17.86 2.79
CA ARG A 179 -1.42 -19.21 2.35
C ARG A 179 0.09 -19.43 2.42
N LEU A 180 0.87 -18.45 1.93
CA LEU A 180 2.34 -18.48 2.00
C LEU A 180 2.83 -18.61 3.44
N LYS A 181 2.28 -17.81 4.36
CA LYS A 181 2.63 -17.88 5.78
C LYS A 181 2.34 -19.27 6.35
N ALA A 182 1.15 -19.81 6.10
CA ALA A 182 0.76 -21.12 6.61
C ALA A 182 1.69 -22.24 6.12
N ARG A 183 2.10 -22.19 4.85
CA ARG A 183 3.04 -23.15 4.25
C ARG A 183 4.45 -23.05 4.84
N LEU A 184 4.96 -21.84 5.04
CA LEU A 184 6.35 -21.65 5.51
C LEU A 184 6.49 -21.77 7.03
N GLU A 185 5.39 -21.85 7.77
CA GLU A 185 5.37 -22.04 9.23
C GLU A 185 4.86 -23.43 9.66
N SER A 186 4.48 -24.29 8.71
CA SER A 186 4.13 -25.70 8.94
C SER A 186 5.39 -26.56 8.98
#